data_AF-A0A7S2GRD1-F1
#
_entry.id   AF-A0A7S2GRD1-F1
#
_cell.length_a   1.000
_cell.length_b   1.000
_cell.length_c   1.000
_cell.angle_alpha   90.00
_cell.angle_beta   90.00
_cell.angle_gamma   90.00
#
_symmetry.space_group_name_H-M   'P 1'
#
loop_
_entity.id
_entity.type
_entity.pdbx_description
1 polymer ?
#
loop_
_entity_poly.entity_id
_entity_poly.type
_entity_poly.pdbx_seq_one_letter_code
_entity_poly.pdbx_strand_id
1 'polypeptide(L)'
;SVNAFPDIILEVEVNSRKLQSVEEILRSAATEIRCVDYANLTYSALRSFGNMNVRDAYARSRPLQKGESIDFFVSHSWRDDSAIKWRKLTEIAENFMLAQGRYPTFWMDKFCLAYDNGDPTPALRALGVYIMSCDQMLVFCGPTYSTRLWCAWELFVMLAFQDEKQALARLDLVPMGRVTDEESNALNKLANFDVTSATCFSPHDETRMQRLIDAVGRGEFNGKVRKLVRLYRRESYRMRYGRLPDRE
;
A
#
# COMPACT_ATOMS: atom_id res chain seq x y z
N SER A 1 -14.58 -23.73 0.17
CA SER A 1 -14.87 -23.69 -1.28
C SER A 1 -13.83 -22.80 -1.92
N VAL A 2 -13.16 -23.31 -2.96
CA VAL A 2 -12.10 -22.59 -3.67
C VAL A 2 -12.81 -21.63 -4.63
N ASN A 3 -12.85 -20.33 -4.31
CA ASN A 3 -13.36 -19.33 -5.23
C ASN A 3 -12.33 -19.16 -6.34
N ALA A 4 -12.65 -19.72 -7.52
CA ALA A 4 -11.91 -19.52 -8.75
C ALA A 4 -12.01 -18.04 -9.15
N PHE A 5 -10.88 -17.33 -9.10
CA PHE A 5 -10.73 -16.12 -9.92
C PHE A 5 -10.69 -16.56 -11.38
N PRO A 6 -11.45 -15.94 -12.29
CA PRO A 6 -11.31 -16.22 -13.71
C PRO A 6 -9.89 -15.87 -14.16
N ASP A 7 -9.27 -16.75 -14.94
CA ASP A 7 -8.00 -16.54 -15.61
C ASP A 7 -8.11 -15.32 -16.54
N ILE A 8 -7.83 -14.13 -16.02
CA ILE A 8 -7.69 -12.92 -16.83
C ILE A 8 -6.29 -12.99 -17.47
N ILE A 9 -6.20 -13.70 -18.59
CA ILE A 9 -5.04 -13.63 -19.49
C ILE A 9 -5.08 -12.26 -20.14
N LEU A 10 -4.24 -11.35 -19.64
CA LEU A 10 -3.97 -10.05 -20.26
C LEU A 10 -3.11 -10.28 -21.52
N GLU A 11 -3.75 -10.49 -22.66
CA GLU A 11 -3.07 -10.30 -23.95
C GLU A 11 -2.77 -8.81 -24.13
N VAL A 12 -1.51 -8.45 -23.88
CA VAL A 12 -0.99 -7.11 -24.09
C VAL A 12 -0.09 -7.18 -25.33
N GLU A 13 -0.60 -6.72 -26.47
CA GLU A 13 0.22 -6.44 -27.65
C GLU A 13 1.22 -5.32 -27.32
N VAL A 14 2.50 -5.68 -27.18
CA VAL A 14 3.62 -4.74 -27.24
C VAL A 14 4.74 -5.36 -28.07
N ASN A 15 5.18 -4.63 -29.09
CA ASN A 15 6.32 -4.88 -29.97
C ASN A 15 7.50 -5.59 -29.28
N SER A 16 7.89 -6.74 -29.87
CA SER A 16 9.20 -7.44 -29.84
C SER A 16 9.95 -7.67 -28.51
N ARG A 17 9.42 -7.32 -27.34
CA ARG A 17 9.95 -7.79 -26.04
C ARG A 17 9.23 -9.08 -25.66
N LYS A 18 10.01 -10.16 -25.50
CA LYS A 18 9.53 -11.49 -25.05
C LYS A 18 8.66 -11.29 -23.80
N LEU A 19 7.37 -11.62 -23.89
CA LEU A 19 6.45 -11.55 -22.76
C LEU A 19 6.95 -12.52 -21.68
N GLN A 20 7.33 -11.99 -20.52
CA GLN A 20 7.64 -12.82 -19.36
C GLN A 20 6.38 -13.55 -18.90
N SER A 21 6.52 -14.83 -18.60
CA SER A 21 5.46 -15.62 -17.97
C SER A 21 5.16 -15.11 -16.56
N VAL A 22 3.96 -15.42 -16.04
CA VAL A 22 3.58 -15.11 -14.66
C VAL A 22 4.58 -15.72 -13.67
N GLU A 23 5.04 -16.95 -13.93
CA GLU A 23 6.01 -17.63 -13.08
C GLU A 23 7.36 -16.90 -13.03
N GLU A 24 7.85 -16.41 -14.18
CA GLU A 24 9.09 -15.63 -14.24
C GLU A 24 8.97 -14.30 -13.48
N ILE A 25 7.82 -13.62 -13.59
CA ILE A 25 7.56 -12.37 -12.85
C ILE A 25 7.56 -12.65 -11.35
N LEU A 26 6.84 -13.69 -10.90
CA LEU A 26 6.78 -14.06 -9.48
C LEU A 26 8.15 -14.47 -8.95
N ARG A 27 8.92 -15.24 -9.73
CA ARG A 27 10.27 -15.68 -9.36
C ARG A 27 11.22 -14.49 -9.25
N SER A 28 11.24 -13.61 -10.25
CA SER A 28 12.07 -12.38 -10.24
C SER A 28 11.73 -11.52 -9.03
N ALA A 29 10.43 -11.26 -8.84
CA ALA A 29 9.94 -10.46 -7.72
C ALA A 29 10.38 -11.05 -6.39
N ALA A 30 10.21 -12.36 -6.17
CA ALA A 30 10.59 -13.03 -4.94
C ALA A 30 12.10 -13.00 -4.66
N THR A 31 12.94 -12.98 -5.70
CA THR A 31 14.41 -12.90 -5.56
C THR A 31 14.93 -11.47 -5.43
N GLU A 32 14.16 -10.48 -5.88
CA GLU A 32 14.58 -9.08 -5.95
C GLU A 32 13.82 -8.20 -4.94
N ILE A 33 13.11 -8.80 -3.98
CA ILE A 33 12.45 -8.05 -2.90
C ILE A 33 13.49 -7.25 -2.14
N ARG A 34 13.15 -6.00 -1.84
CA ARG A 34 13.96 -5.08 -1.08
C ARG A 34 13.18 -4.50 0.07
N CYS A 35 13.90 -4.09 1.10
CA CYS A 35 13.38 -3.32 2.20
C CYS A 35 14.34 -2.17 2.52
N VAL A 36 13.84 -1.16 3.21
CA VAL A 36 14.62 -0.05 3.73
C VAL A 36 14.55 -0.05 5.25
N ASP A 37 15.69 -0.09 5.91
CA ASP A 37 15.78 0.03 7.37
C ASP A 37 15.43 1.46 7.80
N TYR A 38 14.76 1.62 8.95
CA TYR A 38 14.38 2.94 9.47
C TYR A 38 15.55 3.95 9.51
N ALA A 39 16.75 3.49 9.89
CA ALA A 39 17.95 4.33 9.97
C ALA A 39 18.38 4.95 8.62
N ASN A 40 17.95 4.36 7.50
CA ASN A 40 18.25 4.85 6.16
C ASN A 40 17.17 5.81 5.61
N LEU A 41 16.04 5.93 6.31
CA LEU A 41 14.99 6.89 6.01
C LEU A 41 15.31 8.26 6.58
N THR A 42 14.92 9.30 5.84
CA THR A 42 15.03 10.69 6.29
C THR A 42 13.74 11.43 5.99
N TYR A 43 13.46 12.47 6.77
CA TYR A 43 12.36 13.39 6.48
C TYR A 43 12.41 13.90 5.03
N SER A 44 13.60 14.28 4.55
CA SER A 44 13.80 14.79 3.19
C SER A 44 13.44 13.76 2.11
N ALA A 45 13.67 12.47 2.36
CA ALA A 45 13.35 11.41 1.41
C ALA A 45 11.84 11.17 1.27
N LEU A 46 11.06 11.46 2.33
CA LEU A 46 9.59 11.39 2.34
C LEU A 46 8.88 12.62 1.73
N ARG A 47 9.62 13.63 1.27
CA ARG A 47 9.05 14.77 0.55
C ARG A 47 8.86 14.43 -0.92
N SER A 48 7.70 14.80 -1.45
CA SER A 48 7.30 14.56 -2.84
C SER A 48 8.05 15.42 -3.84
N PHE A 49 8.58 16.55 -3.37
CA PHE A 49 9.44 17.47 -4.12
C PHE A 49 10.88 17.48 -3.59
N GLY A 50 11.31 16.39 -2.92
CA GLY A 50 12.69 16.28 -2.48
C GLY A 50 13.62 16.03 -3.65
N ASN A 51 14.78 16.71 -3.68
CA ASN A 51 15.86 16.56 -4.68
C ASN A 51 16.46 15.15 -4.77
N MET A 52 16.02 14.20 -3.95
CA MET A 52 16.52 12.83 -3.99
C MET A 52 15.97 12.15 -5.24
N ASN A 53 16.86 11.91 -6.19
CA ASN A 53 16.52 11.15 -7.38
C ASN A 53 16.17 9.70 -6.99
N VAL A 54 15.45 9.01 -7.85
CA VAL A 54 14.95 7.65 -7.59
C VAL A 54 16.09 6.65 -7.36
N ARG A 55 17.25 6.82 -8.01
CA ARG A 55 18.41 5.95 -7.82
C ARG A 55 19.00 6.09 -6.42
N ASP A 56 19.11 7.30 -5.91
CA ASP A 56 19.58 7.57 -4.55
C ASP A 56 18.63 7.01 -3.50
N ALA A 57 17.32 7.08 -3.75
CA ALA A 57 16.32 6.46 -2.89
C ALA A 57 16.44 4.92 -2.93
N TYR A 58 16.61 4.35 -4.11
CA TYR A 58 16.80 2.91 -4.28
C TYR A 58 18.09 2.39 -3.62
N ALA A 59 19.17 3.17 -3.68
CA ALA A 59 20.44 2.83 -3.04
C ALA A 59 20.37 2.77 -1.50
N ARG A 60 19.32 3.36 -0.89
CA ARG A 60 19.08 3.31 0.56
C ARG A 60 18.35 2.05 1.02
N SER A 61 17.71 1.34 0.10
CA SER A 61 17.17 0.01 0.42
C SER A 61 18.26 -1.06 0.27
N ARG A 62 17.95 -2.28 0.68
CA ARG A 62 18.79 -3.46 0.51
C ARG A 62 17.94 -4.66 0.07
N PRO A 63 18.52 -5.68 -0.56
CA PRO A 63 17.84 -6.95 -0.77
C PRO A 63 17.36 -7.54 0.55
N LEU A 64 16.18 -8.16 0.53
CA LEU A 64 15.64 -8.91 1.65
C LEU A 64 16.52 -10.15 1.90
N GLN A 65 16.91 -10.39 3.15
CA GLN A 65 17.75 -11.54 3.48
C GLN A 65 16.94 -12.83 3.52
N LYS A 66 17.62 -13.97 3.32
CA LYS A 66 16.95 -15.28 3.35
C LYS A 66 16.37 -15.53 4.75
N GLY A 67 15.05 -15.73 4.82
CA GLY A 67 14.32 -15.98 6.07
C GLY A 67 13.92 -14.71 6.82
N GLU A 68 14.21 -13.53 6.28
CA GLU A 68 13.74 -12.24 6.79
C GLU A 68 12.32 -11.94 6.26
N SER A 69 11.47 -11.37 7.12
CA SER A 69 10.20 -10.73 6.73
C SER A 69 10.36 -9.21 6.83
N ILE A 70 9.59 -8.46 6.04
CA ILE A 70 9.56 -6.99 6.14
C ILE A 70 8.50 -6.60 7.16
N ASP A 71 8.79 -5.70 8.10
CA ASP A 71 7.81 -5.39 9.16
C ASP A 71 6.56 -4.69 8.60
N PHE A 72 6.76 -3.72 7.70
CA PHE A 72 5.67 -2.90 7.18
C PHE A 72 5.72 -2.69 5.65
N PHE A 73 4.63 -3.01 4.97
CA PHE A 73 4.30 -2.42 3.66
C PHE A 73 3.70 -1.04 3.89
N VAL A 74 4.29 0.02 3.35
CA VAL A 74 3.78 1.39 3.55
C VAL A 74 2.96 1.85 2.36
N SER A 75 1.64 1.93 2.55
CA SER A 75 0.74 2.58 1.59
C SER A 75 0.47 4.03 2.01
N HIS A 76 0.68 4.97 1.08
CA HIS A 76 0.46 6.38 1.39
C HIS A 76 0.31 7.24 0.13
N SER A 77 -0.32 8.41 0.27
CA SER A 77 -0.27 9.42 -0.78
C SER A 77 0.97 10.29 -0.63
N TRP A 78 1.76 10.39 -1.69
CA TRP A 78 2.79 11.43 -1.82
C TRP A 78 2.18 12.86 -1.81
N ARG A 79 0.88 13.07 -2.04
CA ARG A 79 0.30 14.42 -1.99
C ARG A 79 0.00 14.91 -0.57
N ASP A 80 0.02 14.02 0.42
CA ASP A 80 -0.24 14.37 1.82
C ASP A 80 1.00 14.93 2.52
N ASP A 81 0.78 15.66 3.62
CA ASP A 81 1.82 16.39 4.36
C ASP A 81 2.95 15.46 4.84
N SER A 82 4.16 15.70 4.33
CA SER A 82 5.33 14.89 4.63
C SER A 82 5.80 15.02 6.08
N ALA A 83 5.58 16.17 6.73
CA ALA A 83 5.99 16.40 8.11
C ALA A 83 5.11 15.61 9.08
N ILE A 84 3.80 15.58 8.83
CA ILE A 84 2.86 14.74 9.58
C ILE A 84 3.23 13.25 9.39
N LYS A 85 3.48 12.84 8.15
CA LYS A 85 3.86 11.46 7.81
C LYS A 85 5.15 11.04 8.54
N TRP A 86 6.19 11.87 8.47
CA TRP A 86 7.46 11.59 9.11
C TRP A 86 7.32 11.48 10.62
N ARG A 87 6.63 12.42 11.27
CA ARG A 87 6.38 12.37 12.70
C ARG A 87 5.65 11.08 13.12
N LYS A 88 4.62 10.67 12.36
CA LYS A 88 3.89 9.43 12.61
C LYS A 88 4.74 8.18 12.36
N LEU A 89 5.54 8.17 11.30
CA LEU A 89 6.49 7.09 11.04
C LEU A 89 7.53 6.96 12.16
N THR A 90 8.07 8.08 12.65
CA THR A 90 9.00 8.10 13.79
C THR A 90 8.34 7.57 15.06
N GLU A 91 7.13 8.01 15.38
CA GLU A 91 6.35 7.50 16.53
C GLU A 91 6.18 5.97 16.46
N ILE A 92 5.84 5.44 15.28
CA ILE A 92 5.68 4.00 15.04
C ILE A 92 7.03 3.28 15.20
N ALA A 93 8.11 3.81 14.64
CA ALA A 93 9.43 3.22 14.72
C ALA A 93 9.98 3.17 16.15
N GLU A 94 9.77 4.23 16.94
CA GLU A 94 10.11 4.30 18.37
C GLU A 94 9.32 3.26 19.17
N ASN A 95 8.00 3.18 18.97
CA ASN A 95 7.15 2.20 19.65
C ASN A 95 7.55 0.76 19.27
N PHE A 96 7.89 0.53 17.99
CA PHE A 96 8.36 -0.76 17.52
C PHE A 96 9.71 -1.13 18.17
N MET A 97 10.65 -0.18 18.29
CA MET A 97 11.90 -0.37 19.02
C MET A 97 11.67 -0.77 20.48
N LEU A 98 10.74 -0.10 21.16
CA LEU A 98 10.38 -0.45 22.54
C LEU A 98 9.77 -1.86 22.66
N ALA A 99 8.96 -2.27 21.68
CA ALA A 99 8.27 -3.56 21.70
C ALA A 99 9.14 -4.75 21.23
N GLN A 100 10.04 -4.53 20.28
CA GLN A 100 10.77 -5.59 19.56
C GLN A 100 12.29 -5.54 19.78
N GLY A 101 12.82 -4.50 20.44
CA GLY A 101 14.25 -4.33 20.69
C GLY A 101 15.09 -4.01 19.45
N ARG A 102 14.45 -3.70 18.31
CA ARG A 102 15.08 -3.22 17.07
C ARG A 102 14.16 -2.24 16.37
N TYR A 103 14.71 -1.37 15.52
CA TYR A 103 13.88 -0.57 14.62
C TYR A 103 13.27 -1.42 13.49
N PRO A 104 12.13 -1.00 12.92
CA PRO A 104 11.48 -1.74 11.85
C PRO A 104 12.14 -1.52 10.48
N THR A 105 11.83 -2.45 9.59
CA THR A 105 12.09 -2.41 8.15
C THR A 105 10.80 -2.06 7.40
N PHE A 106 10.93 -1.38 6.27
CA PHE A 106 9.80 -0.93 5.47
C PHE A 106 9.94 -1.36 4.02
N TRP A 107 8.83 -1.68 3.39
CA TRP A 107 8.68 -1.66 1.94
C TRP A 107 7.98 -0.36 1.55
N MET A 108 8.62 0.44 0.71
CA MET A 108 8.10 1.71 0.20
C MET A 108 8.46 1.85 -1.28
N ASP A 109 7.47 2.16 -2.11
CA ASP A 109 7.59 2.27 -3.57
C ASP A 109 8.86 2.99 -4.04
N LYS A 110 9.10 4.21 -3.56
CA LYS A 110 10.23 5.06 -3.94
C LYS A 110 11.60 4.45 -3.64
N PHE A 111 11.70 3.60 -2.62
CA PHE A 111 12.97 3.02 -2.15
C PHE A 111 13.16 1.59 -2.63
N CYS A 112 12.08 0.84 -2.81
CA CYS A 112 12.15 -0.60 -3.06
C CYS A 112 11.94 -0.96 -4.52
N LEU A 113 11.45 -0.03 -5.34
CA LEU A 113 11.27 -0.23 -6.78
C LEU A 113 12.46 0.33 -7.56
N ALA A 114 13.06 -0.52 -8.38
CA ALA A 114 13.98 -0.07 -9.42
C ALA A 114 13.15 0.50 -10.57
N TYR A 115 13.23 1.80 -10.79
CA TYR A 115 12.63 2.42 -11.96
C TYR A 115 13.64 2.34 -13.10
N ASP A 116 13.50 1.33 -13.96
CA ASP A 116 14.19 1.31 -15.24
C ASP A 116 13.45 2.25 -16.20
N ASN A 117 14.12 3.32 -16.63
CA ASN A 117 13.58 4.33 -17.54
C ASN A 117 12.25 4.98 -17.11
N GLY A 118 11.91 4.92 -15.81
CA GLY A 118 10.72 5.57 -15.25
C GLY A 118 9.40 4.79 -15.40
N ASP A 119 9.42 3.54 -15.89
CA ASP A 119 8.21 2.70 -15.99
C ASP A 119 8.01 1.83 -14.72
N PRO A 120 7.00 2.09 -13.87
CA PRO A 120 6.72 1.25 -12.70
C PRO A 120 6.05 -0.08 -13.07
N THR A 121 5.60 -0.28 -14.32
CA THR A 121 4.74 -1.41 -14.72
C THR A 121 5.26 -2.81 -14.35
N PRO A 122 6.56 -3.13 -14.52
CA PRO A 122 7.08 -4.43 -14.10
C PRO A 122 6.91 -4.67 -12.58
N ALA A 123 7.15 -3.64 -11.78
CA ALA A 123 6.96 -3.71 -10.33
C ALA A 123 5.48 -3.92 -9.94
N LEU A 124 4.56 -3.33 -10.70
CA LEU A 124 3.13 -3.40 -10.41
C LEU A 124 2.54 -4.80 -10.61
N ARG A 125 3.10 -5.59 -11.54
CA ARG A 125 2.72 -7.01 -11.72
C ARG A 125 3.03 -7.87 -10.51
N ALA A 126 4.00 -7.44 -9.69
CA ALA A 126 4.47 -8.15 -8.51
C ALA A 126 3.92 -7.58 -7.18
N LEU A 127 2.98 -6.63 -7.23
CA LEU A 127 2.50 -5.94 -6.03
C LEU A 127 1.97 -6.90 -4.96
N GLY A 128 1.28 -7.97 -5.36
CA GLY A 128 0.82 -9.01 -4.43
C GLY A 128 1.98 -9.67 -3.68
N VAL A 129 3.10 -9.95 -4.36
CA VAL A 129 4.31 -10.51 -3.72
C VAL A 129 4.86 -9.55 -2.69
N TYR A 130 4.96 -8.25 -3.02
CA TYR A 130 5.51 -7.25 -2.11
C TYR A 130 4.65 -7.08 -0.85
N ILE A 131 3.32 -6.98 -1.00
CA ILE A 131 2.41 -6.87 0.16
C ILE A 131 2.45 -8.15 1.00
N MET A 132 2.48 -9.33 0.37
CA MET A 132 2.51 -10.60 1.10
C MET A 132 3.85 -10.92 1.75
N SER A 133 4.93 -10.22 1.37
CA SER A 133 6.26 -10.36 2.00
C SER A 133 6.45 -9.45 3.23
N CYS A 134 5.43 -8.65 3.56
CA CYS A 134 5.44 -7.78 4.73
C CYS A 134 4.54 -8.35 5.84
N ASP A 135 4.86 -8.16 7.11
CA ASP A 135 4.05 -8.66 8.22
C ASP A 135 2.78 -7.84 8.42
N GLN A 136 2.88 -6.52 8.27
CA GLN A 136 1.77 -5.57 8.39
C GLN A 136 1.68 -4.64 7.17
N MET A 137 0.50 -4.13 6.86
CA MET A 137 0.28 -2.99 5.97
C MET A 137 0.02 -1.75 6.81
N LEU A 138 0.94 -0.79 6.74
CA LEU A 138 0.85 0.51 7.38
C LEU A 138 0.32 1.54 6.38
N VAL A 139 -0.85 2.09 6.67
CA VAL A 139 -1.55 3.03 5.80
C VAL A 139 -1.59 4.42 6.41
N PHE A 140 -0.84 5.35 5.84
CA PHE A 140 -0.93 6.76 6.22
C PHE A 140 -2.11 7.42 5.49
N CYS A 141 -3.27 7.46 6.15
CA CYS A 141 -4.52 7.93 5.58
C CYS A 141 -4.67 9.45 5.76
N GLY A 142 -4.16 10.22 4.80
CA GLY A 142 -4.32 11.67 4.74
C GLY A 142 -5.43 12.16 3.80
N PRO A 143 -5.63 13.48 3.70
CA PRO A 143 -6.74 14.09 2.96
C PRO A 143 -6.84 13.71 1.50
N THR A 144 -5.73 13.33 0.87
CA THR A 144 -5.66 12.95 -0.56
C THR A 144 -5.59 11.45 -0.79
N TYR A 145 -5.46 10.62 0.25
CA TYR A 145 -5.27 9.17 0.10
C TYR A 145 -6.37 8.52 -0.76
N SER A 146 -7.64 8.83 -0.49
CA SER A 146 -8.78 8.26 -1.23
C SER A 146 -8.90 8.74 -2.69
N THR A 147 -8.13 9.75 -3.10
CA THR A 147 -8.11 10.23 -4.49
C THR A 147 -6.93 9.68 -5.29
N ARG A 148 -6.10 8.83 -4.67
CA ARG A 148 -4.98 8.14 -5.33
C ARG A 148 -5.39 6.72 -5.66
N LEU A 149 -5.49 6.43 -6.97
CA LEU A 149 -5.93 5.11 -7.44
C LEU A 149 -4.96 3.99 -7.01
N TRP A 150 -3.66 4.27 -7.02
CA TRP A 150 -2.62 3.36 -6.50
C TRP A 150 -2.85 2.95 -5.04
N CYS A 151 -3.16 3.91 -4.17
CA CYS A 151 -3.37 3.64 -2.75
C CYS A 151 -4.61 2.77 -2.49
N ALA A 152 -5.69 2.97 -3.25
CA ALA A 152 -6.89 2.14 -3.16
C ALA A 152 -6.65 0.73 -3.73
N TRP A 153 -5.84 0.63 -4.79
CA TRP A 153 -5.47 -0.65 -5.41
C TRP A 153 -4.64 -1.52 -4.47
N GLU A 154 -3.71 -0.95 -3.71
CA GLU A 154 -2.93 -1.69 -2.70
C GLU A 154 -3.83 -2.36 -1.65
N LEU A 155 -4.83 -1.63 -1.13
CA LEU A 155 -5.84 -2.18 -0.22
C LEU A 155 -6.65 -3.30 -0.87
N PHE A 156 -7.03 -3.12 -2.13
CA PHE A 156 -7.77 -4.14 -2.88
C PHE A 156 -6.93 -5.41 -3.09
N VAL A 157 -5.66 -5.26 -3.49
CA VAL A 157 -4.74 -6.39 -3.68
C VAL A 157 -4.57 -7.16 -2.37
N MET A 158 -4.38 -6.48 -1.24
CA MET A 158 -4.32 -7.15 0.07
C MET A 158 -5.55 -8.04 0.33
N LEU A 159 -6.76 -7.56 0.03
CA LEU A 159 -8.02 -8.32 0.15
C LEU A 159 -8.20 -9.40 -0.91
N ALA A 160 -7.45 -9.36 -2.02
CA ALA A 160 -7.49 -10.41 -3.03
C ALA A 160 -6.70 -11.65 -2.60
N PHE A 161 -5.67 -11.47 -1.77
CA PHE A 161 -4.79 -12.56 -1.30
C PHE A 161 -5.13 -13.09 0.09
N GLN A 162 -6.05 -12.44 0.81
CA GLN A 162 -6.37 -12.79 2.19
C GLN A 162 -7.87 -12.70 2.46
N ASP A 163 -8.35 -13.49 3.42
CA ASP A 163 -9.69 -13.24 3.95
C ASP A 163 -9.75 -11.93 4.76
N GLU A 164 -10.97 -11.43 5.00
CA GLU A 164 -11.17 -10.15 5.68
C GLU A 164 -10.61 -10.10 7.10
N LYS A 165 -10.60 -11.24 7.81
CA LYS A 165 -10.10 -11.32 9.18
C LYS A 165 -8.58 -11.24 9.19
N GLN A 166 -7.93 -11.96 8.28
CA GLN A 166 -6.48 -11.93 8.10
C GLN A 166 -6.01 -10.55 7.64
N ALA A 167 -6.71 -9.94 6.68
CA ALA A 167 -6.40 -8.60 6.22
C ALA A 167 -6.55 -7.58 7.37
N LEU A 168 -7.66 -7.62 8.11
CA LEU A 168 -7.88 -6.72 9.24
C LEU A 168 -6.83 -6.86 10.34
N ALA A 169 -6.36 -8.07 10.63
CA ALA A 169 -5.32 -8.32 11.62
C ALA A 169 -3.91 -7.83 11.20
N ARG A 170 -3.72 -7.52 9.91
CA ARG A 170 -2.47 -7.00 9.35
C ARG A 170 -2.52 -5.53 8.99
N LEU A 171 -3.67 -4.87 9.13
CA LEU A 171 -3.87 -3.50 8.68
C LEU A 171 -3.75 -2.51 9.84
N ASP A 172 -2.78 -1.60 9.74
CA ASP A 172 -2.69 -0.42 10.60
C ASP A 172 -3.03 0.83 9.80
N LEU A 173 -4.22 1.38 10.02
CA LEU A 173 -4.70 2.62 9.40
C LEU A 173 -4.42 3.80 10.33
N VAL A 174 -3.48 4.65 9.92
CA VAL A 174 -3.00 5.82 10.67
C VAL A 174 -3.53 7.11 10.04
N PRO A 175 -4.52 7.77 10.66
CA PRO A 175 -5.04 9.04 10.16
C PRO A 175 -3.97 10.15 10.22
N MET A 176 -3.89 10.98 9.17
CA MET A 176 -2.96 12.12 9.10
C MET A 176 -3.63 13.49 9.37
N GLY A 177 -4.77 13.52 10.09
CA GLY A 177 -5.46 14.76 10.47
C GLY A 177 -4.92 15.38 11.77
N ARG A 178 -5.31 16.63 12.05
CA ARG A 178 -5.20 17.19 13.41
C ARG A 178 -6.34 16.61 14.26
N VAL A 179 -6.11 16.36 15.54
CA VAL A 179 -7.12 15.80 16.47
C VAL A 179 -8.39 16.67 16.53
N THR A 180 -8.27 17.98 16.27
CA THR A 180 -9.38 18.94 16.23
C THR A 180 -10.13 18.98 14.90
N ASP A 181 -9.47 18.58 13.82
CA ASP A 181 -10.04 18.52 12.48
C ASP A 181 -10.37 17.06 12.22
N GLU A 182 -11.50 16.59 12.77
CA GLU A 182 -12.11 15.33 12.36
C GLU A 182 -11.07 14.25 12.01
N GLU A 183 -10.53 13.49 12.98
CA GLU A 183 -9.95 12.17 12.68
C GLU A 183 -10.89 11.35 11.75
N SER A 184 -12.18 11.71 11.78
CA SER A 184 -13.25 11.52 10.80
C SER A 184 -12.90 11.73 9.31
N ASN A 185 -12.33 12.84 8.81
CA ASN A 185 -12.50 13.19 7.39
C ASN A 185 -11.75 12.26 6.41
N ALA A 186 -10.45 12.00 6.61
CA ALA A 186 -9.69 11.15 5.68
C ALA A 186 -10.20 9.69 5.67
N LEU A 187 -10.42 9.12 6.86
CA LEU A 187 -11.02 7.80 6.98
C LEU A 187 -12.48 7.77 6.51
N ASN A 188 -13.26 8.85 6.64
CA ASN A 188 -14.63 8.95 6.14
C ASN A 188 -14.62 8.95 4.62
N LYS A 189 -13.72 9.73 4.01
CA LYS A 189 -13.52 9.75 2.56
C LYS A 189 -13.11 8.38 2.04
N LEU A 190 -12.26 7.64 2.76
CA LEU A 190 -11.90 6.27 2.38
C LEU A 190 -13.05 5.28 2.64
N ALA A 191 -13.82 5.43 3.71
CA ALA A 191 -15.01 4.62 3.98
C ALA A 191 -16.12 4.83 2.93
N ASN A 192 -16.14 5.98 2.27
CA ASN A 192 -17.00 6.34 1.16
C ASN A 192 -16.28 6.34 -0.19
N PHE A 193 -15.13 5.66 -0.28
CA PHE A 193 -14.25 5.68 -1.46
C PHE A 193 -15.01 5.42 -2.76
N ASP A 194 -14.76 6.20 -3.80
CA ASP A 194 -15.26 5.94 -5.14
C ASP A 194 -14.12 6.02 -6.15
N VAL A 195 -13.89 4.91 -6.86
CA VAL A 195 -12.87 4.80 -7.90
C VAL A 195 -12.98 5.87 -8.98
N THR A 196 -14.18 6.39 -9.26
CA THR A 196 -14.37 7.45 -10.26
C THR A 196 -13.72 8.78 -9.86
N SER A 197 -13.48 8.97 -8.56
CA SER A 197 -12.83 10.16 -7.99
C SER A 197 -11.32 9.96 -7.74
N ALA A 198 -10.77 8.80 -8.11
CA ALA A 198 -9.38 8.45 -7.88
C ALA A 198 -8.56 8.43 -9.18
N THR A 199 -7.34 8.93 -9.11
CA THR A 199 -6.44 9.14 -10.26
C THR A 199 -5.04 8.61 -9.99
N CYS A 200 -4.30 8.32 -11.06
CA CYS A 200 -2.86 8.11 -11.01
C CYS A 200 -2.10 9.40 -11.33
N PHE A 201 -0.79 9.39 -11.08
CA PHE A 201 0.09 10.44 -11.59
C PHE A 201 0.32 10.27 -13.10
N SER A 202 0.49 9.03 -13.56
CA SER A 202 0.64 8.68 -14.96
C SER A 202 -0.72 8.32 -15.58
N PRO A 203 -1.15 8.98 -16.68
CA PRO A 203 -2.37 8.61 -17.40
C PRO A 203 -2.34 7.18 -17.98
N HIS A 204 -1.15 6.68 -18.33
CA HIS A 204 -0.98 5.31 -18.80
C HIS A 204 -1.26 4.29 -17.70
N ASP A 205 -0.74 4.54 -16.50
CA ASP A 205 -1.02 3.71 -15.33
C ASP A 205 -2.50 3.74 -14.97
N GLU A 206 -3.10 4.93 -14.99
CA GLU A 206 -4.53 5.10 -14.75
C GLU A 206 -5.36 4.24 -15.71
N THR A 207 -5.09 4.34 -17.01
CA THR A 207 -5.81 3.57 -18.03
C THR A 207 -5.67 2.07 -17.80
N ARG A 208 -4.47 1.59 -17.47
CA ARG A 208 -4.22 0.16 -17.21
C ARG A 208 -4.95 -0.33 -15.96
N MET A 209 -4.87 0.42 -14.86
CA MET A 209 -5.57 0.09 -13.62
C MET A 209 -7.08 0.12 -13.78
N GLN A 210 -7.63 1.13 -14.47
CA GLN A 210 -9.06 1.22 -14.74
C GLN A 210 -9.55 0.01 -15.53
N ARG A 211 -8.81 -0.49 -16.52
CA ARG A 211 -9.14 -1.74 -17.23
C ARG A 211 -9.21 -2.96 -16.30
N LEU A 212 -8.26 -3.08 -15.38
CA LEU A 212 -8.26 -4.17 -14.39
C LEU A 212 -9.45 -4.07 -13.43
N ILE A 213 -9.75 -2.85 -12.98
CA ILE A 213 -10.90 -2.59 -12.10
C ILE A 213 -12.21 -2.82 -12.84
N ASP A 214 -12.30 -2.48 -14.13
CA ASP A 214 -13.47 -2.75 -14.96
C ASP A 214 -13.68 -4.26 -15.15
N ALA A 215 -12.61 -5.03 -15.32
CA ALA A 215 -12.68 -6.49 -15.42
C ALA A 215 -13.15 -7.18 -14.11
N VAL A 216 -12.76 -6.63 -12.95
CA VAL A 216 -13.28 -7.06 -11.63
C VAL A 216 -14.71 -6.55 -11.39
N GLY A 217 -15.04 -5.38 -11.93
CA GLY A 217 -16.25 -4.63 -11.63
C GLY A 217 -16.01 -3.53 -10.59
N ARG A 218 -16.24 -2.26 -11.00
CA ARG A 218 -16.07 -1.07 -10.13
C ARG A 218 -16.84 -1.15 -8.81
N GLY A 219 -18.05 -1.72 -8.85
CA GLY A 219 -18.88 -1.90 -7.65
C GLY A 219 -18.24 -2.84 -6.64
N GLU A 220 -17.66 -3.95 -7.09
CA GLU A 220 -16.94 -4.88 -6.23
C GLU A 220 -15.67 -4.25 -5.67
N PHE A 221 -14.90 -3.55 -6.51
CA PHE A 221 -13.70 -2.83 -6.11
C PHE A 221 -13.99 -1.81 -4.99
N ASN A 222 -14.96 -0.91 -5.23
CA ASN A 222 -15.43 0.06 -4.24
C ASN A 222 -15.94 -0.65 -2.98
N GLY A 223 -16.73 -1.71 -3.14
CA GLY A 223 -17.30 -2.50 -2.05
C GLY A 223 -16.23 -3.06 -1.11
N LYS A 224 -15.16 -3.65 -1.65
CA LYS A 224 -14.05 -4.22 -0.87
C LYS A 224 -13.28 -3.15 -0.10
N VAL A 225 -12.88 -2.06 -0.74
CA VAL A 225 -12.16 -0.95 -0.07
C VAL A 225 -13.01 -0.36 1.06
N ARG A 226 -14.29 -0.02 0.79
CA ARG A 226 -15.20 0.53 1.80
C ARG A 226 -15.46 -0.44 2.94
N LYS A 227 -15.57 -1.75 2.66
CA LYS A 227 -15.82 -2.77 3.68
C LYS A 227 -14.64 -2.90 4.65
N LEU A 228 -13.41 -2.92 4.14
CA LEU A 228 -12.20 -2.99 4.98
C LEU A 228 -12.12 -1.83 5.98
N VAL A 229 -12.35 -0.59 5.53
CA VAL A 229 -12.34 0.58 6.43
C VAL A 229 -13.44 0.51 7.49
N ARG A 230 -14.65 0.06 7.12
CA ARG A 230 -15.75 -0.11 8.08
C ARG A 230 -15.43 -1.17 9.14
N LEU A 231 -14.84 -2.29 8.72
CA LEU A 231 -14.38 -3.33 9.64
C LEU A 231 -13.28 -2.82 10.57
N TYR A 232 -12.31 -2.10 10.04
CA TYR A 232 -11.24 -1.46 10.82
C TYR A 232 -11.81 -0.53 11.89
N ARG A 233 -12.69 0.40 11.52
CA ARG A 233 -13.32 1.33 12.47
C ARG A 233 -14.03 0.61 13.61
N ARG A 234 -14.79 -0.45 13.27
CA ARG A 234 -15.51 -1.25 14.25
C ARG A 234 -14.54 -1.92 15.23
N GLU A 235 -13.44 -2.46 14.72
CA GLU A 235 -12.43 -3.14 15.52
C GLU A 235 -11.63 -2.16 16.40
N SER A 236 -11.17 -1.03 15.83
CA SER A 236 -10.50 0.02 16.59
C SER A 236 -11.38 0.59 17.70
N TYR A 237 -12.68 0.76 17.44
CA TYR A 237 -13.64 1.18 18.47
C TYR A 237 -13.74 0.13 19.57
N ARG A 238 -13.89 -1.16 19.21
CA ARG A 238 -13.95 -2.26 20.17
C ARG A 238 -12.71 -2.31 21.07
N MET A 239 -11.52 -2.15 20.49
CA MET A 239 -10.26 -2.13 21.24
C MET A 239 -10.13 -0.94 22.18
N ARG A 240 -10.67 0.24 21.80
CA ARG A 240 -10.62 1.46 22.64
C ARG A 240 -11.70 1.50 23.73
N TYR A 241 -12.90 0.98 23.47
CA TYR A 241 -14.09 1.22 24.30
C TYR A 241 -14.78 -0.06 24.82
N GLY A 242 -14.27 -1.25 24.50
CA GLY A 242 -14.71 -2.53 25.08
C GLY A 242 -16.04 -3.10 24.57
N ARG A 243 -17.01 -2.26 24.16
CA ARG A 243 -18.30 -2.70 23.57
C ARG A 243 -18.72 -1.76 22.44
N LEU A 244 -19.24 -2.31 21.33
CA LEU A 244 -19.80 -1.50 20.24
C LEU A 244 -21.06 -0.77 20.70
N PRO A 245 -21.32 0.47 20.25
CA PRO A 245 -22.60 1.13 20.51
C PRO A 245 -23.72 0.26 19.91
N ASP A 246 -24.81 0.11 20.65
CA ASP A 246 -26.03 -0.51 20.13
C ASP A 246 -26.45 0.26 18.88
N ARG A 247 -26.68 -0.46 17.76
CA ARG A 247 -26.92 0.15 16.46
C ARG A 247 -28.16 1.06 16.53
N GLU A 248 -28.02 2.31 16.06
CA GLU A 248 -29.14 3.09 15.50
C GLU A 248 -29.50 2.60 14.10
#